data_AF-A0A6S6T7Q1-F1
#
_entry.id   AF-A0A6S6T7Q1-F1
#
_cell.length_a   1.000
_cell.length_b   1.000
_cell.length_c   1.000
_cell.angle_alpha   90.00
_cell.angle_beta   90.00
_cell.angle_gamma   90.00
#
_symmetry.space_group_name_H-M   'P 1'
#
loop_
_entity.id
_entity.type
_entity.pdbx_description
1 polymer ?
#
loop_
_entity_poly.entity_id
_entity_poly.type
_entity_poly.pdbx_seq_one_letter_code
_entity_poly.pdbx_strand_id
1 'polypeptide(L)'
;MKILLINKHPFISKVFNDFYIDETLEIVSFVEDIKSDYYDLVVIDSGSFNKNLLDELNIEYKTRIYLCSKIDPYRSKFDNTFLKPFLPFRLYSFLSDIEKEFLTEDIEESTPFSGAVLDTEKIDDVKSLLGSYEESGSKEIKTKSKFGFLKKIKFKNPFKKIKTKTRRIHKVIDDFEIDIEIKKVS
;
A
#
# COMPACT_ATOMS: atom_id res chain seq x y z
N MET A 1 -16.12 -11.42 3.21
CA MET A 1 -14.78 -11.94 3.52
C MET A 1 -14.59 -12.16 5.02
N LYS A 2 -13.94 -13.25 5.41
CA LYS A 2 -13.54 -13.55 6.80
C LYS A 2 -12.05 -13.33 7.00
N ILE A 3 -11.72 -12.44 7.93
CA ILE A 3 -10.37 -11.90 8.10
C ILE A 3 -9.88 -12.18 9.51
N LEU A 4 -8.69 -12.77 9.62
CA LEU A 4 -7.96 -12.88 10.87
C LEU A 4 -6.81 -11.88 10.90
N LEU A 5 -6.72 -11.07 11.95
CA LEU A 5 -5.58 -10.21 12.23
C LEU A 5 -4.89 -10.65 13.53
N ILE A 6 -3.69 -11.22 13.41
CA ILE A 6 -2.85 -11.55 14.56
C ILE A 6 -1.92 -10.37 14.85
N ASN A 7 -2.29 -9.55 15.83
CA ASN A 7 -1.65 -8.26 16.09
C ASN A 7 -1.75 -7.80 17.55
N LYS A 8 -0.64 -7.23 18.06
CA LYS A 8 -0.55 -6.56 19.37
C LYS A 8 -0.52 -5.04 19.29
N HIS A 9 -0.40 -4.44 18.10
CA HIS A 9 -0.23 -3.01 17.91
C HIS A 9 -1.58 -2.28 17.76
N PRO A 10 -2.02 -1.44 18.72
CA PRO A 10 -3.39 -0.90 18.74
C PRO A 10 -3.77 -0.11 17.49
N PHE A 11 -2.82 0.62 16.91
CA PHE A 11 -3.06 1.39 15.68
C PHE A 11 -3.42 0.50 14.49
N ILE A 12 -2.80 -0.68 14.38
CA ILE A 12 -3.08 -1.59 13.25
C ILE A 12 -4.48 -2.18 13.43
N SER A 13 -4.83 -2.59 14.65
CA SER A 13 -6.20 -3.03 14.96
C SER A 13 -7.23 -1.97 14.63
N LYS A 14 -6.96 -0.70 14.96
CA LYS A 14 -7.84 0.42 14.60
C LYS A 14 -7.99 0.57 13.09
N VAL A 15 -6.87 0.58 12.36
CA VAL A 15 -6.88 0.72 10.89
C VAL A 15 -7.69 -0.39 10.23
N PHE A 16 -7.53 -1.64 10.67
CA PHE A 16 -8.32 -2.76 10.14
C PHE A 16 -9.82 -2.63 10.48
N ASN A 17 -10.16 -2.24 11.71
CA ASN A 17 -11.56 -1.98 12.07
C ASN A 17 -12.18 -0.86 11.20
N ASP A 18 -11.41 0.20 10.91
CA ASP A 18 -11.89 1.31 10.09
C ASP A 18 -12.08 0.89 8.61
N PHE A 19 -11.34 -0.11 8.12
CA PHE A 19 -11.43 -0.61 6.74
C PHE A 19 -12.50 -1.68 6.54
N TYR A 20 -12.76 -2.50 7.56
CA TYR A 20 -13.57 -3.72 7.48
C TYR A 20 -14.82 -3.66 8.36
N ILE A 21 -15.50 -2.52 8.37
CA ILE A 21 -16.70 -2.29 9.21
C ILE A 21 -17.82 -3.30 8.86
N ASP A 22 -17.97 -3.61 7.58
CA ASP A 22 -19.04 -4.48 7.07
C ASP A 22 -18.60 -5.95 6.93
N GLU A 23 -17.37 -6.28 7.34
CA GLU A 23 -16.75 -7.59 7.13
C GLU A 23 -16.51 -8.33 8.44
N THR A 24 -16.35 -9.65 8.34
CA THR A 24 -16.06 -10.50 9.52
C THR A 24 -14.59 -10.43 9.89
N LEU A 25 -14.20 -9.40 10.64
CA LEU A 25 -12.85 -9.21 11.16
C LEU A 25 -12.71 -9.76 12.58
N GLU A 26 -11.77 -10.68 12.76
CA GLU A 26 -11.32 -11.18 14.05
C GLU A 26 -9.91 -10.69 14.34
N ILE A 27 -9.71 -10.05 15.50
CA ILE A 27 -8.41 -9.54 15.92
C ILE A 27 -7.99 -10.28 17.17
N VAL A 28 -6.86 -10.98 17.10
CA VAL A 28 -6.28 -11.74 18.22
C VAL A 28 -4.85 -11.32 18.47
N SER A 29 -4.39 -11.49 19.72
CA SER A 29 -2.98 -11.28 20.08
C SER A 29 -2.18 -12.59 20.09
N PHE A 30 -2.87 -13.72 20.21
CA PHE A 30 -2.31 -15.06 20.37
C PHE A 30 -3.12 -16.07 19.54
N VAL A 31 -2.49 -17.19 19.16
CA VAL A 31 -3.08 -18.20 18.27
C VAL A 31 -4.19 -18.96 18.99
N GLU A 32 -4.08 -19.11 20.31
CA GLU A 32 -5.05 -19.79 21.17
C GLU A 32 -6.39 -19.07 21.26
N ASP A 33 -6.42 -17.78 20.93
CA ASP A 33 -7.64 -16.95 20.98
C ASP A 33 -8.46 -17.03 19.68
N ILE A 34 -7.97 -17.74 18.65
CA ILE A 34 -8.61 -17.89 17.34
C ILE A 34 -9.87 -18.75 17.49
N LYS A 35 -11.00 -18.26 16.98
CA LYS A 35 -12.31 -18.89 17.15
C LYS A 35 -12.80 -19.71 15.96
N SER A 36 -12.18 -19.55 14.80
CA SER A 36 -12.59 -20.20 13.56
C SER A 36 -11.47 -21.06 13.00
N ASP A 37 -11.87 -22.16 12.38
CA ASP A 37 -10.94 -23.07 11.70
C ASP A 37 -10.64 -22.61 10.25
N TYR A 38 -11.42 -21.66 9.72
CA TYR A 38 -11.25 -21.12 8.37
C TYR A 38 -11.30 -19.58 8.32
N TYR A 39 -10.45 -18.98 7.49
CA TYR A 39 -10.44 -17.55 7.12
C TYR A 39 -10.09 -17.35 5.65
N ASP A 40 -10.68 -16.38 4.97
CA ASP A 40 -10.23 -16.03 3.61
C ASP A 40 -8.86 -15.34 3.64
N LEU A 41 -8.65 -14.46 4.63
CA LEU A 41 -7.45 -13.65 4.74
C LEU A 41 -6.85 -13.71 6.14
N VAL A 42 -5.58 -14.10 6.24
CA VAL A 42 -4.81 -14.07 7.50
C VAL A 42 -3.73 -13.00 7.43
N VAL A 43 -3.81 -11.99 8.30
CA VAL A 43 -2.81 -10.92 8.41
C VAL A 43 -2.03 -11.08 9.70
N ILE A 44 -0.72 -11.20 9.59
CA ILE A 44 0.18 -11.38 10.73
C ILE A 44 1.09 -10.17 10.89
N ASP A 45 1.07 -9.58 12.08
CA ASP A 45 1.95 -8.48 12.42
C ASP A 45 3.35 -8.95 12.83
N SER A 46 4.41 -8.30 12.33
CA SER A 46 5.79 -8.59 12.78
C SER A 46 6.04 -8.45 14.27
N GLY A 47 5.25 -7.63 14.99
CA GLY A 47 5.32 -7.54 16.45
C GLY A 47 4.68 -8.72 17.19
N SER A 48 3.87 -9.51 16.48
CA SER A 48 3.17 -10.69 17.03
C SER A 48 3.73 -12.00 16.46
N PHE A 49 4.48 -11.92 15.36
CA PHE A 49 5.14 -13.05 14.73
C PHE A 49 6.25 -13.63 15.62
N ASN A 50 6.25 -14.95 15.74
CA ASN A 50 7.34 -15.74 16.30
C ASN A 50 7.68 -16.88 15.30
N LYS A 51 8.84 -17.54 15.45
CA LYS A 51 9.31 -18.54 14.49
C LYS A 51 8.38 -19.75 14.34
N ASN A 52 7.67 -20.10 15.40
CA ASN A 52 6.80 -21.27 15.50
C ASN A 52 5.35 -20.93 15.19
N LEU A 53 5.00 -19.63 15.08
CA LEU A 53 3.62 -19.19 14.95
C LEU A 53 2.91 -19.83 13.77
N LEU A 54 3.60 -20.00 12.63
CA LEU A 54 3.02 -20.65 11.46
C LEU A 54 2.82 -22.15 11.64
N ASP A 55 3.64 -22.79 12.47
CA ASP A 55 3.52 -24.21 12.78
C ASP A 55 2.41 -24.44 13.84
N GLU A 56 2.19 -23.45 14.71
CA GLU A 56 1.11 -23.40 15.70
C GLU A 56 -0.25 -23.03 15.07
N LEU A 57 -0.24 -22.35 13.92
CA LEU A 57 -1.44 -21.90 13.21
C LEU A 57 -2.13 -23.06 12.50
N ASN A 58 -2.95 -23.82 13.23
CA ASN A 58 -3.73 -24.94 12.69
C ASN A 58 -5.10 -24.50 12.18
N ILE A 59 -5.13 -23.62 11.16
CA ILE A 59 -6.34 -23.15 10.50
C ILE A 59 -6.19 -23.19 8.98
N GLU A 60 -7.30 -23.33 8.27
CA GLU A 60 -7.37 -23.21 6.82
C GLU A 60 -7.48 -21.75 6.40
N TYR A 61 -6.79 -21.37 5.32
CA TYR A 61 -6.91 -20.03 4.75
C TYR A 61 -6.60 -19.97 3.25
N LYS A 62 -7.19 -19.00 2.54
CA LYS A 62 -6.87 -18.74 1.11
C LYS A 62 -5.54 -18.02 0.96
N THR A 63 -5.37 -16.88 1.63
CA THR A 63 -4.15 -16.04 1.52
C THR A 63 -3.69 -15.55 2.88
N ARG A 64 -2.37 -15.42 3.04
CA ARG A 64 -1.74 -14.80 4.20
C ARG A 64 -0.82 -13.62 3.83
N ILE A 65 -0.86 -12.59 4.69
CA ILE A 65 -0.11 -11.36 4.56
C ILE A 65 0.78 -11.16 5.78
N TYR A 66 2.03 -10.76 5.56
CA TYR A 66 2.94 -10.35 6.61
C TYR A 66 3.18 -8.84 6.68
N LEU A 67 2.83 -8.20 7.79
CA LEU A 67 3.12 -6.79 8.06
C LEU A 67 4.50 -6.64 8.71
N CYS A 68 5.53 -6.52 7.88
CA CYS A 68 6.92 -6.55 8.32
C CYS A 68 7.49 -5.16 8.63
N SER A 69 8.17 -5.02 9.76
CA SER A 69 8.82 -3.75 10.15
C SER A 69 10.16 -3.48 9.45
N LYS A 70 10.80 -4.55 8.96
CA LYS A 70 12.10 -4.53 8.28
C LYS A 70 12.12 -5.64 7.23
N ILE A 71 13.21 -5.73 6.47
CA ILE A 71 13.48 -6.90 5.65
C ILE A 71 13.74 -8.07 6.58
N ASP A 72 12.86 -9.06 6.51
CA ASP A 72 12.79 -10.19 7.43
C ASP A 72 13.00 -11.48 6.63
N PRO A 73 13.86 -12.42 7.08
CA PRO A 73 14.05 -13.71 6.42
C PRO A 73 12.77 -14.55 6.29
N TYR A 74 11.72 -14.32 7.10
CA TYR A 74 10.48 -15.11 7.04
C TYR A 74 9.50 -14.66 5.96
N ARG A 75 9.81 -13.61 5.19
CA ARG A 75 8.91 -13.09 4.13
C ARG A 75 8.52 -14.13 3.08
N SER A 76 9.41 -15.06 2.76
CA SER A 76 9.13 -16.14 1.80
C SER A 76 8.10 -17.16 2.31
N LYS A 77 7.78 -17.13 3.60
CA LYS A 77 6.72 -17.95 4.19
C LYS A 77 5.34 -17.30 4.13
N PHE A 78 5.15 -16.25 3.34
CA PHE A 78 3.87 -15.57 3.19
C PHE A 78 3.60 -15.32 1.71
N ASP A 79 2.32 -15.33 1.34
CA ASP A 79 1.93 -15.15 -0.06
C ASP A 79 2.17 -13.69 -0.45
N ASN A 80 1.88 -12.79 0.50
CA ASN A 80 2.14 -11.38 0.35
C ASN A 80 2.83 -10.77 1.57
N THR A 81 3.58 -9.70 1.35
CA THR A 81 4.28 -8.97 2.41
C THR A 81 4.07 -7.47 2.23
N PHE A 82 3.76 -6.78 3.33
CA PHE A 82 3.62 -5.34 3.36
C PHE A 82 4.60 -4.71 4.35
N LEU A 83 5.35 -3.68 3.92
CA LEU A 83 6.43 -3.07 4.71
C LEU A 83 5.93 -1.88 5.54
N LYS A 84 6.30 -1.85 6.82
CA LYS A 84 6.16 -0.68 7.70
C LYS A 84 7.42 0.20 7.67
N PRO A 85 7.32 1.51 7.95
CA PRO A 85 6.08 2.27 8.20
C PRO A 85 5.27 2.44 6.94
N PHE A 86 3.94 2.49 7.08
CA PHE A 86 3.02 2.67 5.98
C PHE A 86 1.98 3.75 6.24
N LEU A 87 1.43 4.28 5.15
CA LEU A 87 0.25 5.15 5.20
C LEU A 87 -1.00 4.26 5.18
N PRO A 88 -2.05 4.54 5.99
CA PRO A 88 -3.28 3.76 5.98
C PRO A 88 -3.86 3.56 4.58
N PHE A 89 -3.95 4.61 3.77
CA PHE A 89 -4.45 4.53 2.39
C PHE A 89 -3.67 3.54 1.51
N ARG A 90 -2.35 3.41 1.71
CA ARG A 90 -1.55 2.43 0.94
C ARG A 90 -1.85 1.01 1.36
N LEU A 91 -2.07 0.77 2.66
CA LEU A 91 -2.45 -0.55 3.14
C LEU A 91 -3.83 -0.92 2.63
N TYR A 92 -4.78 0.01 2.69
CA TYR A 92 -6.12 -0.17 2.15
C TYR A 92 -6.09 -0.54 0.67
N SER A 93 -5.43 0.26 -0.17
CA SER A 93 -5.32 -0.02 -1.61
C SER A 93 -4.76 -1.42 -1.89
N PHE A 94 -3.72 -1.81 -1.16
CA PHE A 94 -3.11 -3.12 -1.30
C PHE A 94 -4.05 -4.27 -0.89
N LEU A 95 -4.79 -4.11 0.20
CA LEU A 95 -5.77 -5.10 0.63
C LEU A 95 -6.97 -5.19 -0.32
N SER A 96 -7.44 -4.05 -0.83
CA SER A 96 -8.51 -4.02 -1.84
C SER A 96 -8.12 -4.67 -3.16
N ASP A 97 -6.83 -4.70 -3.51
CA ASP A 97 -6.36 -5.43 -4.68
C ASP A 97 -6.42 -6.95 -4.46
N ILE A 98 -6.06 -7.41 -3.26
CA ILE A 98 -6.20 -8.83 -2.86
C ILE A 98 -7.67 -9.26 -2.79
N GLU A 99 -8.56 -8.40 -2.29
CA GLU A 99 -10.00 -8.68 -2.28
C GLU A 99 -10.58 -8.88 -3.67
N LYS A 100 -10.10 -8.12 -4.67
CA LYS A 100 -10.53 -8.32 -6.06
C LYS A 100 -10.08 -9.65 -6.61
N GLU A 101 -8.89 -10.13 -6.23
CA GLU A 101 -8.38 -11.44 -6.62
C GLU A 101 -9.32 -12.55 -6.12
N PHE A 102 -9.80 -12.46 -4.88
CA PHE A 102 -10.79 -13.41 -4.35
C PHE A 102 -12.12 -13.41 -5.11
N LEU A 103 -12.60 -12.23 -5.53
CA LEU A 103 -13.84 -12.12 -6.31
C LEU A 103 -13.69 -12.73 -7.72
N THR A 104 -12.50 -12.69 -8.30
CA THR A 104 -12.25 -13.28 -9.62
C THR A 104 -12.09 -14.81 -9.55
N GLU A 105 -11.46 -15.33 -8.50
CA GLU A 105 -11.27 -16.77 -8.30
C GLU A 105 -12.61 -17.52 -8.13
N ASP A 106 -13.58 -16.92 -7.43
CA ASP A 106 -14.88 -17.56 -7.19
C ASP A 106 -15.77 -17.62 -8.46
N ILE A 107 -15.42 -16.89 -9.53
CA ILE A 107 -16.18 -16.86 -10.80
C ILE A 107 -15.70 -17.95 -11.79
N GLU A 108 -14.44 -18.39 -11.68
CA GLU A 108 -13.82 -19.30 -12.66
C GLU A 108 -14.24 -20.78 -12.50
N GLU A 109 -14.94 -21.16 -11.42
CA GLU A 109 -15.47 -22.53 -11.24
C GLU A 109 -16.88 -22.77 -11.82
N SER A 110 -17.50 -21.81 -12.52
CA SER A 110 -18.82 -22.00 -13.13
C SER A 110 -18.84 -21.84 -14.65
N THR A 111 -18.57 -22.95 -15.35
CA THR A 111 -18.96 -23.28 -16.74
C THR A 111 -18.37 -22.48 -17.92
N PRO A 112 -18.13 -23.14 -19.07
CA PRO A 112 -17.55 -22.50 -20.25
C PRO A 112 -18.60 -21.76 -21.11
N PHE A 113 -18.23 -20.56 -21.56
CA PHE A 113 -18.71 -19.85 -22.76
C PHE A 113 -20.14 -19.26 -22.78
N SER A 114 -20.22 -17.93 -22.80
CA SER A 114 -21.04 -17.20 -23.78
C SER A 114 -20.46 -15.81 -23.98
N GLY A 115 -19.88 -15.57 -25.15
CA GLY A 115 -19.36 -14.26 -25.53
C GLY A 115 -20.46 -13.20 -25.56
N ALA A 116 -20.22 -12.08 -24.87
CA ALA A 116 -20.84 -10.81 -25.17
C ALA A 116 -19.81 -9.98 -25.96
N VAL A 117 -19.86 -10.12 -27.28
CA VAL A 117 -19.23 -9.18 -28.22
C VAL A 117 -19.99 -7.86 -28.03
N LEU A 118 -19.30 -6.83 -27.55
CA LEU A 118 -19.84 -5.48 -27.51
C LEU A 118 -19.89 -4.94 -28.94
N ASP A 119 -21.11 -4.65 -29.43
CA ASP A 119 -21.36 -4.01 -30.72
C ASP A 119 -20.52 -2.73 -30.86
N THR A 120 -19.64 -2.73 -31.85
CA THR A 120 -18.65 -1.67 -32.12
C THR A 120 -19.25 -0.39 -32.73
N GLU A 121 -20.56 -0.33 -32.93
CA GLU A 121 -21.21 0.78 -33.65
C GLU A 121 -21.55 2.01 -32.78
N LYS A 122 -21.35 1.96 -31.45
CA LYS A 122 -21.65 3.09 -30.54
C LYS A 122 -20.44 3.90 -30.08
N ILE A 123 -19.23 3.60 -30.59
CA ILE A 123 -18.00 4.27 -30.15
C ILE A 123 -17.73 5.57 -30.94
N ASP A 124 -18.30 5.73 -32.14
CA ASP A 124 -18.02 6.88 -33.00
C ASP A 124 -18.75 8.17 -32.57
N ASP A 125 -19.86 8.06 -31.85
CA ASP A 125 -20.59 9.23 -31.33
C ASP A 125 -19.83 9.95 -30.21
N VAL A 126 -19.02 9.22 -29.42
CA VAL A 126 -18.22 9.82 -28.33
C VAL A 126 -16.97 10.51 -28.88
N LYS A 127 -16.39 9.99 -29.98
CA LYS A 127 -15.23 10.61 -30.63
C LYS A 127 -15.55 11.95 -31.29
N SER A 128 -16.79 12.12 -31.78
CA SER A 128 -17.27 13.39 -32.34
C SER A 128 -17.39 14.50 -31.28
N LEU A 129 -17.58 14.16 -30.00
CA LEU A 129 -17.73 15.14 -28.91
C LEU A 129 -16.39 15.61 -28.32
N LEU A 130 -15.30 14.89 -28.57
CA LEU A 130 -13.96 15.15 -28.02
C LEU A 130 -13.04 15.94 -28.98
N GLY A 131 -13.63 16.73 -29.87
CA GLY A 131 -12.91 17.63 -30.77
C GLY A 131 -11.97 18.59 -30.03
N SER A 132 -10.68 18.45 -30.32
CA SER A 132 -9.54 19.33 -30.00
C SER A 132 -9.16 19.50 -28.52
N TYR A 133 -8.29 18.62 -28.02
CA TYR A 133 -7.22 19.05 -27.11
C TYR A 133 -5.94 18.29 -27.47
N GLU A 134 -4.94 19.05 -27.92
CA GLU A 134 -3.63 18.57 -28.38
C GLU A 134 -2.81 17.94 -27.24
N GLU A 135 -2.08 16.88 -27.60
CA GLU A 135 -1.08 16.22 -26.78
C GLU A 135 0.04 17.18 -26.36
N SER A 136 0.28 17.30 -25.06
CA SER A 136 1.61 17.69 -24.57
C SER A 136 1.96 17.00 -23.24
N GLY A 137 2.79 15.96 -23.37
CA GLY A 137 3.84 15.51 -22.45
C GLY A 137 3.56 15.49 -20.94
N SER A 138 3.16 14.33 -20.41
CA SER A 138 3.17 14.04 -18.97
C SER A 138 4.52 13.44 -18.54
N LYS A 139 5.38 14.26 -17.93
CA LYS A 139 6.46 13.79 -17.03
C LYS A 139 5.94 13.73 -15.60
N GLU A 140 6.29 12.63 -14.93
CA GLU A 140 5.89 12.21 -13.59
C GLU A 140 5.67 13.34 -12.57
N ILE A 141 4.44 13.41 -12.05
CA ILE A 141 4.10 14.12 -10.83
C ILE A 141 4.38 13.16 -9.67
N LYS A 142 5.45 13.41 -8.90
CA LYS A 142 5.66 12.80 -7.58
C LYS A 142 5.34 13.82 -6.51
N THR A 143 4.12 13.74 -5.99
CA THR A 143 3.70 14.42 -4.76
C THR A 143 4.44 13.79 -3.58
N LYS A 144 5.11 14.62 -2.77
CA LYS A 144 5.47 14.26 -1.40
C LYS A 144 5.03 15.39 -0.48
N SER A 145 3.96 15.12 0.27
CA SER A 145 3.56 15.91 1.41
C SER A 145 4.58 15.76 2.54
N LYS A 146 4.76 16.89 3.23
CA LYS A 146 5.58 17.10 4.42
C LYS A 146 4.88 16.49 5.63
N PHE A 147 5.63 15.93 6.56
CA PHE A 147 5.54 16.04 8.04
C PHE A 147 6.68 15.15 8.56
N GLY A 148 7.59 15.53 9.45
CA GLY A 148 7.60 16.57 10.47
C GLY A 148 8.22 15.91 11.71
N PHE A 149 9.35 16.45 12.19
CA PHE A 149 10.07 16.09 13.42
C PHE A 149 10.91 14.80 13.46
N LEU A 150 12.22 14.97 13.26
CA LEU A 150 13.23 14.15 13.96
C LEU A 150 14.23 15.05 14.68
N LYS A 151 14.33 14.81 16.00
CA LYS A 151 15.33 15.33 16.91
C LYS A 151 16.74 15.06 16.36
N LYS A 152 17.62 16.07 16.48
CA LYS A 152 19.02 16.05 16.05
C LYS A 152 19.78 14.87 16.66
N ILE A 153 20.14 13.89 15.83
CA ILE A 153 21.22 12.94 16.14
C ILE A 153 22.48 13.48 15.44
N LYS A 154 23.48 13.88 16.22
CA LYS A 154 24.76 14.35 15.69
C LYS A 154 25.59 13.14 15.25
N PHE A 155 25.64 12.85 13.96
CA PHE A 155 26.70 12.04 13.39
C PHE A 155 27.83 12.96 12.93
N LYS A 156 28.98 12.87 13.59
CA LYS A 156 30.26 13.31 13.01
C LYS A 156 30.55 12.37 11.86
N ASN A 157 30.56 12.89 10.62
CA ASN A 157 31.23 12.20 9.53
C ASN A 157 32.09 13.18 8.72
N PRO A 158 33.34 12.81 8.36
CA PRO A 158 34.31 13.71 7.78
C PRO A 158 34.36 13.48 6.25
N PHE A 159 33.61 14.24 5.46
CA PHE A 159 33.76 14.16 4.01
C PHE A 159 33.89 15.54 3.35
N LYS A 160 34.88 15.55 2.46
CA LYS A 160 35.54 16.66 1.75
C LYS A 160 34.57 17.75 1.25
N LYS A 161 35.00 19.00 1.42
CA LYS A 161 34.36 20.21 0.89
C LYS A 161 34.32 20.17 -0.64
N ILE A 162 33.17 19.82 -1.22
CA ILE A 162 32.90 20.05 -2.65
C ILE A 162 32.41 21.50 -2.79
N LYS A 163 33.08 22.31 -3.61
CA LYS A 163 32.72 23.71 -3.86
C LYS A 163 31.51 23.76 -4.80
N THR A 164 30.30 23.90 -4.26
CA THR A 164 29.09 24.13 -5.07
C THR A 164 28.87 25.63 -5.28
N LYS A 165 28.71 26.06 -6.54
CA LYS A 165 28.21 27.42 -6.84
C LYS A 165 26.69 27.41 -6.77
N THR A 166 26.15 28.34 -6.01
CA THR A 166 24.70 28.50 -5.81
C THR A 166 24.20 29.75 -6.51
N ARG A 167 23.03 29.67 -7.14
CA ARG A 167 22.28 30.84 -7.61
C ARG A 167 20.89 30.81 -6.98
N ARG A 168 20.43 31.98 -6.52
CA ARG A 168 19.08 32.19 -5.99
C ARG A 168 18.29 33.00 -7.00
N ILE A 169 17.06 32.58 -7.23
CA ILE A 169 16.09 33.30 -8.05
C ILE A 169 14.87 33.52 -7.18
N HIS A 170 14.50 34.79 -7.02
CA HIS A 170 13.31 35.22 -6.31
C HIS A 170 12.21 35.50 -7.33
N LYS A 171 11.01 34.94 -7.12
CA LYS A 171 9.85 35.23 -7.97
C LYS A 171 8.59 35.27 -7.13
N VAL A 172 7.77 36.30 -7.35
CA VAL A 172 6.47 36.47 -6.70
C VAL A 172 5.39 36.03 -7.68
N ILE A 173 4.51 35.11 -7.25
CA ILE A 173 3.35 34.65 -8.01
C ILE A 173 2.16 34.59 -7.05
N ASP A 174 1.07 35.27 -7.41
CA ASP A 174 -0.21 35.31 -6.69
C ASP A 174 -0.06 35.49 -5.17
N ASP A 175 0.59 36.59 -4.77
CA ASP A 175 0.89 36.97 -3.38
C ASP A 175 1.83 36.03 -2.59
N PHE A 176 2.41 35.02 -3.25
CA PHE A 176 3.43 34.16 -2.64
C PHE A 176 4.83 34.51 -3.16
N GLU A 177 5.73 34.83 -2.24
CA GLU A 177 7.16 34.98 -2.51
C GLU A 177 7.84 33.60 -2.52
N ILE A 178 8.46 33.25 -3.65
CA ILE A 178 9.15 31.97 -3.82
C ILE A 178 10.63 32.23 -4.09
N ASP A 179 11.47 31.79 -3.14
CA ASP A 179 12.92 31.75 -3.29
C ASP A 179 13.37 30.35 -3.70
N ILE A 180 13.97 30.24 -4.89
CA ILE A 180 14.50 28.97 -5.41
C ILE A 180 16.03 29.02 -5.37
N GLU A 181 16.64 28.16 -4.54
CA GLU A 181 18.09 27.97 -4.45
C GLU A 181 18.52 26.75 -5.27
N ILE A 182 19.17 26.97 -6.40
CA ILE A 182 19.66 25.89 -7.26
C ILE A 182 21.15 25.65 -6.97
N LYS A 183 21.45 24.44 -6.49
CA LYS A 183 22.82 23.95 -6.25
C LYS A 183 23.27 23.10 -7.43
N LYS A 184 24.26 23.58 -8.18
CA LYS A 184 24.95 22.76 -9.17
C LYS A 184 26.13 22.07 -8.49
N VAL A 185 26.09 20.74 -8.43
CA VAL A 185 27.20 19.91 -7.97
C VAL A 185 28.07 19.62 -9.19
N SER A 186 29.33 20.02 -9.13
CA SER A 186 30.39 19.71 -10.10
C SER A 186 31.34 18.69 -9.53
#